data_AF-A0AAV2IJY3-F1
#
_entry.id   AF-A0AAV2IJY3-F1
#
_cell.length_a   1.000
_cell.length_b   1.000
_cell.length_c   1.000
_cell.angle_alpha   90.00
_cell.angle_beta   90.00
_cell.angle_gamma   90.00
#
_symmetry.space_group_name_H-M   'P 1'
#
loop_
_entity.id
_entity.type
_entity.pdbx_description
1 polymer ?
#
loop_
_entity_poly.entity_id
_entity_poly.type
_entity_poly.pdbx_seq_one_letter_code
_entity_poly.pdbx_strand_id
1 'polypeptide(L)'
;VGVENLKIGVEIDKSLKTLTRGLLGNFNGNPYDDFQLPNGTVLSPNLTEEQVFNLFASSYRVNEVNSIFIYDAGKSCGDYQHPEFIPTFRSSFTTTQINEAAELCGLSSEDCIFDLIATGNETIALNTKFLTEEHNFKIENLVHFQPENGQKANFSTRRLCDIFGSQINIIHFK
;
A
#
# COMPACT_ATOMS: atom_id res chain seq x y z
N VAL A 1 7.16 8.30 -13.72
CA VAL A 1 6.02 7.54 -13.15
C VAL A 1 6.01 6.20 -13.87
N GLY A 2 6.16 5.09 -13.12
CA GLY A 2 6.44 3.76 -13.67
C GLY A 2 5.22 3.21 -14.41
N VAL A 3 5.32 3.06 -15.72
CA VAL A 3 4.22 2.60 -16.60
C VAL A 3 4.01 1.08 -16.51
N GLU A 4 4.89 0.36 -15.80
CA GLU A 4 4.91 -1.09 -15.73
C GLU A 4 4.96 -1.66 -14.29
N ASN A 5 4.73 -0.82 -13.27
CA ASN A 5 4.88 -1.21 -11.86
C ASN A 5 3.68 -0.74 -11.02
N LEU A 6 3.15 -1.61 -10.16
CA LEU A 6 2.12 -1.26 -9.17
C LEU A 6 2.63 -1.20 -7.73
N LYS A 7 3.93 -1.41 -7.53
CA LYS A 7 4.54 -1.43 -6.19
C LYS A 7 5.13 -0.08 -5.80
N ILE A 8 4.81 0.37 -4.60
CA ILE A 8 5.46 1.51 -3.94
C ILE A 8 6.08 1.04 -2.63
N GLY A 9 7.37 1.32 -2.45
CA GLY A 9 8.10 1.13 -1.20
C GLY A 9 8.44 2.48 -0.59
N VAL A 10 8.36 2.57 0.73
CA VAL A 10 8.76 3.76 1.48
C VAL A 10 9.78 3.34 2.53
N GLU A 11 10.94 3.98 2.52
CA GLU A 11 11.95 3.85 3.57
C GLU A 11 11.97 5.13 4.39
N ILE A 12 11.88 5.00 5.71
CA ILE A 12 11.89 6.11 6.66
C ILE A 12 12.96 5.89 7.74
N ASP A 13 13.51 6.98 8.26
CA ASP A 13 14.52 6.96 9.31
C ASP A 13 13.91 6.52 10.66
N LYS A 14 14.69 5.81 11.49
CA LYS A 14 14.28 5.39 12.86
C LYS A 14 13.80 6.55 13.71
N SER A 15 14.35 7.74 13.53
CA SER A 15 13.98 8.94 14.28
C SER A 15 12.50 9.31 14.11
N LEU A 16 11.84 8.84 13.05
CA LEU A 16 10.42 9.03 12.79
C LEU A 16 9.52 7.99 13.49
N LYS A 17 10.10 7.07 14.28
CA LYS A 17 9.33 6.10 15.08
C LYS A 17 8.30 6.83 15.92
N THR A 18 7.05 6.35 15.92
CA THR A 18 5.89 6.96 16.60
C THR A 18 5.43 8.33 16.08
N LEU A 19 6.14 8.94 15.14
CA LEU A 19 5.81 10.28 14.60
C LEU A 19 4.99 10.22 13.31
N THR A 20 4.97 9.09 12.62
CA THR A 20 4.17 8.91 11.41
C THR A 20 2.70 8.69 11.72
N ARG A 21 1.80 9.07 10.82
CA ARG A 21 0.38 8.69 10.81
C ARG A 21 -0.05 8.58 9.35
N GLY A 22 -1.02 7.73 9.05
CA GLY A 22 -1.50 7.54 7.68
C GLY A 22 -1.83 6.09 7.37
N LEU A 23 -1.89 5.82 6.08
CA LEU A 23 -2.17 4.49 5.53
C LEU A 23 -1.09 3.46 5.85
N LEU A 24 0.12 3.93 6.18
CA LEU A 24 1.24 3.13 6.69
C LEU A 24 1.25 3.03 8.22
N GLY A 25 0.16 3.34 8.92
CA GLY A 25 0.11 3.25 10.38
C GLY A 25 0.96 4.31 11.09
N ASN A 26 1.43 3.99 12.30
CA ASN A 26 2.08 4.97 13.18
C ASN A 26 3.58 4.72 13.42
N PHE A 27 4.12 3.65 12.85
CA PHE A 27 5.52 3.25 12.94
C PHE A 27 6.03 3.14 14.41
N ASN A 28 5.23 2.64 15.34
CA ASN A 28 5.68 2.38 16.72
C ASN A 28 6.24 0.96 16.92
N GLY A 29 6.06 0.07 15.95
CA GLY A 29 6.45 -1.34 16.01
C GLY A 29 5.37 -2.30 16.53
N ASN A 30 4.15 -1.80 16.77
CA ASN A 30 2.98 -2.55 17.18
C ASN A 30 1.96 -2.65 16.03
N PRO A 31 1.87 -3.78 15.31
CA PRO A 31 0.94 -3.91 14.19
C PRO A 31 -0.54 -3.89 14.62
N TYR A 32 -0.84 -4.05 15.91
CA TYR A 32 -2.21 -4.10 16.41
C TYR A 32 -2.90 -2.73 16.50
N ASP A 33 -2.14 -1.63 16.37
CA ASP A 33 -2.68 -0.26 16.41
C ASP A 33 -2.43 0.56 15.13
N ASP A 34 -1.93 -0.08 14.06
CA ASP A 34 -1.66 0.58 12.79
C ASP A 34 -2.94 1.08 12.09
N PHE A 35 -4.09 0.46 12.35
CA PHE A 35 -5.40 0.95 11.89
C PHE A 35 -5.98 2.04 12.79
N GLN A 36 -5.17 3.05 13.07
CA GLN A 36 -5.57 4.25 13.78
C GLN A 36 -6.14 5.29 12.79
N LEU A 37 -7.39 5.70 12.99
CA LEU A 37 -8.05 6.76 12.22
C LEU A 37 -7.47 8.15 12.55
N PRO A 38 -7.68 9.19 11.71
CA PRO A 38 -7.21 10.55 11.98
C PRO A 38 -7.72 11.16 13.30
N ASN A 39 -8.88 10.70 13.79
CA ASN A 39 -9.44 11.13 15.07
C ASN A 39 -8.83 10.40 16.29
N GLY A 40 -7.88 9.49 16.08
CA GLY A 40 -7.20 8.70 17.12
C GLY A 40 -7.87 7.37 17.46
N THR A 41 -9.08 7.09 16.97
CA THR A 41 -9.75 5.80 17.17
C THR A 41 -8.97 4.67 16.50
N VAL A 42 -8.73 3.58 17.23
CA VAL A 42 -8.05 2.38 16.69
C VAL A 42 -9.10 1.34 16.30
N LEU A 43 -9.07 0.90 15.05
CA LEU A 43 -9.92 -0.18 14.55
C LEU A 43 -9.33 -1.56 14.88
N SER A 44 -10.15 -2.60 14.74
CA SER A 44 -9.68 -3.99 14.85
C SER A 44 -8.50 -4.25 13.90
N PRO A 45 -7.45 -4.99 14.31
CA PRO A 45 -6.34 -5.35 13.42
C PRO A 45 -6.71 -6.42 12.38
N ASN A 46 -7.85 -7.11 12.59
CA ASN A 46 -8.35 -8.23 11.79
C ASN A 46 -9.56 -7.79 10.91
N LEU A 47 -9.37 -6.76 10.10
CA LEU A 47 -10.37 -6.31 9.11
C LEU A 47 -10.19 -7.06 7.79
N THR A 48 -11.29 -7.26 7.05
CA THR A 48 -11.21 -7.65 5.64
C THR A 48 -10.68 -6.51 4.79
N GLU A 49 -10.13 -6.79 3.60
CA GLU A 49 -9.64 -5.76 2.66
C GLU A 49 -10.69 -4.67 2.40
N GLU A 50 -11.93 -5.08 2.15
CA GLU A 50 -13.06 -4.17 1.95
C GLU A 50 -13.34 -3.29 3.18
N GLN A 51 -13.24 -3.85 4.39
CA GLN A 51 -13.37 -3.07 5.62
C GLN A 51 -12.19 -2.10 5.80
N VAL A 52 -10.96 -2.51 5.45
CA VAL A 52 -9.81 -1.59 5.47
C VAL A 52 -10.03 -0.45 4.48
N PHE A 53 -10.52 -0.73 3.27
CA PHE A 53 -10.85 0.30 2.28
C PHE A 53 -11.92 1.27 2.80
N ASN A 54 -13.08 0.74 3.21
CA ASN A 54 -14.25 1.54 3.57
C ASN A 54 -14.12 2.28 4.91
N LEU A 55 -13.46 1.67 5.92
CA LEU A 55 -13.41 2.23 7.27
C LEU A 55 -12.10 2.98 7.55
N PHE A 56 -10.96 2.41 7.14
CA PHE A 56 -9.65 2.95 7.47
C PHE A 56 -9.16 3.91 6.39
N ALA A 57 -8.96 3.41 5.17
CA ALA A 57 -8.38 4.20 4.08
C ALA A 57 -9.24 5.38 3.66
N SER A 58 -10.56 5.18 3.59
CA SER A 58 -11.51 6.25 3.29
C SER A 58 -11.44 7.40 4.29
N SER A 59 -11.09 7.14 5.55
CA SER A 59 -10.92 8.19 6.58
C SER A 59 -9.70 9.09 6.33
N TYR A 60 -8.70 8.58 5.60
CA TYR A 60 -7.48 9.30 5.23
C TYR A 60 -7.58 10.02 3.88
N ARG A 61 -8.76 10.05 3.26
CA ARG A 61 -8.98 10.77 2.01
C ARG A 61 -8.69 12.27 2.19
N VAL A 62 -7.82 12.80 1.34
CA VAL A 62 -7.51 14.23 1.26
C VAL A 62 -8.72 14.99 0.71
N ASN A 63 -8.95 16.20 1.20
CA ASN A 63 -10.02 17.09 0.78
C ASN A 63 -9.47 18.51 0.57
N GLU A 64 -10.33 19.44 0.16
CA GLU A 64 -9.94 20.83 -0.13
C GLU A 64 -9.32 21.55 1.08
N VAL A 65 -9.62 21.13 2.31
CA VAL A 65 -9.15 21.78 3.54
C VAL A 65 -7.77 21.28 3.95
N ASN A 66 -7.48 19.98 3.76
CA ASN A 66 -6.23 19.37 4.21
C ASN A 66 -5.25 19.06 3.07
N SER A 67 -5.60 19.37 1.82
CA SER A 67 -4.64 19.23 0.72
C SER A 67 -3.53 20.25 0.83
N ILE A 68 -2.30 19.79 0.59
CA ILE A 68 -1.09 20.62 0.51
C ILE A 68 -0.64 20.83 -0.94
N PHE A 69 -1.37 20.28 -1.91
CA PHE A 69 -1.05 20.44 -3.33
C PHE A 69 -1.51 21.80 -3.87
N ILE A 70 -0.76 22.32 -4.84
CA ILE A 70 -1.11 23.50 -5.62
C ILE A 70 -1.72 23.01 -6.92
N TYR A 71 -2.87 23.60 -7.30
CA TYR A 71 -3.61 23.23 -8.50
C TYR A 71 -3.54 24.33 -9.57
N ASP A 72 -3.77 23.92 -10.82
CA ASP A 72 -3.91 24.86 -11.94
C ASP A 72 -5.09 25.82 -11.74
N ALA A 73 -5.10 26.92 -12.50
CA ALA A 73 -6.18 27.89 -12.43
C ALA A 73 -7.55 27.25 -12.71
N GLY A 74 -8.48 27.40 -11.76
CA GLY A 74 -9.82 26.81 -11.84
C GLY A 74 -9.89 25.32 -11.51
N LYS A 75 -8.81 24.72 -11.02
CA LYS A 75 -8.75 23.33 -10.54
C LYS A 75 -8.69 23.25 -9.02
N SER A 76 -9.19 22.15 -8.48
CA SER A 76 -9.20 21.88 -7.04
C SER A 76 -8.85 20.43 -6.72
N CYS A 77 -8.83 20.07 -5.44
CA CYS A 77 -8.60 18.69 -5.00
C CYS A 77 -9.62 17.72 -5.63
N GLY A 78 -10.87 18.14 -5.72
CA GLY A 78 -11.96 17.36 -6.31
C GLY A 78 -11.76 17.00 -7.78
N ASP A 79 -11.06 17.82 -8.58
CA ASP A 79 -10.79 17.53 -10.00
C ASP A 79 -9.83 16.36 -10.21
N TYR A 80 -9.04 16.00 -9.18
CA TYR A 80 -8.03 14.94 -9.23
C TYR A 80 -8.39 13.76 -8.33
N GLN A 81 -9.70 13.56 -8.09
CA GLN A 81 -10.21 12.45 -7.28
C GLN A 81 -11.31 11.68 -7.98
N HIS A 82 -11.34 10.38 -7.70
CA HIS A 82 -12.42 9.45 -8.06
C HIS A 82 -13.03 8.89 -6.77
N PRO A 83 -13.93 9.62 -6.08
CA PRO A 83 -14.57 9.12 -4.86
C PRO A 83 -15.44 7.88 -5.09
N GLU A 84 -15.93 7.68 -6.31
CA GLU A 84 -16.70 6.53 -6.76
C GLU A 84 -15.85 5.30 -7.08
N PHE A 85 -14.52 5.42 -7.05
CA PHE A 85 -13.64 4.29 -7.30
C PHE A 85 -13.82 3.22 -6.22
N ILE A 86 -14.09 1.99 -6.65
CA ILE A 86 -14.15 0.80 -5.80
C ILE A 86 -13.06 -0.16 -6.30
N PRO A 87 -12.09 -0.53 -5.47
CA PRO A 87 -11.05 -1.46 -5.86
C PRO A 87 -11.62 -2.88 -6.00
N THR A 88 -10.92 -3.69 -6.78
CA THR A 88 -11.15 -5.13 -6.80
C THR A 88 -10.52 -5.74 -5.54
N PHE A 89 -11.30 -6.54 -4.82
CA PHE A 89 -10.83 -7.22 -3.61
C PHE A 89 -10.42 -8.66 -3.91
N ARG A 90 -9.43 -9.20 -3.21
CA ARG A 90 -8.98 -10.58 -3.41
C ARG A 90 -10.09 -11.61 -3.17
N SER A 91 -11.01 -11.30 -2.26
CA SER A 91 -12.19 -12.12 -1.97
C SER A 91 -13.14 -12.28 -3.16
N SER A 92 -13.05 -11.41 -4.16
CA SER A 92 -13.86 -11.49 -5.38
C SER A 92 -13.32 -12.49 -6.41
N PHE A 93 -12.10 -13.00 -6.22
CA PHE A 93 -11.46 -13.93 -7.15
C PHE A 93 -11.85 -15.38 -6.90
N THR A 94 -12.10 -16.10 -7.98
CA THR A 94 -12.35 -17.55 -7.93
C THR A 94 -11.06 -18.33 -7.77
N THR A 95 -11.14 -19.54 -7.21
CA THR A 95 -10.00 -20.46 -7.11
C THR A 95 -9.40 -20.76 -8.49
N THR A 96 -10.21 -20.84 -9.54
CA THR A 96 -9.74 -21.03 -10.91
C THR A 96 -8.85 -19.87 -11.37
N GLN A 97 -9.29 -18.62 -11.21
CA GLN A 97 -8.49 -17.44 -11.57
C GLN A 97 -7.17 -17.39 -10.80
N ILE A 98 -7.21 -17.71 -9.50
CA ILE A 98 -6.01 -17.76 -8.65
C ILE A 98 -5.02 -18.82 -9.16
N ASN A 99 -5.51 -20.03 -9.46
CA ASN A 99 -4.66 -21.12 -9.94
C ASN A 99 -4.07 -20.82 -11.32
N GLU A 100 -4.87 -20.28 -12.25
CA GLU A 100 -4.41 -19.89 -13.59
C GLU A 100 -3.32 -18.81 -13.50
N ALA A 101 -3.53 -17.78 -12.67
CA ALA A 101 -2.52 -16.75 -12.44
C ALA A 101 -1.27 -17.29 -11.74
N ALA A 102 -1.42 -18.29 -10.86
CA ALA A 102 -0.31 -18.93 -10.17
C ALA A 102 0.60 -19.76 -11.10
N GLU A 103 0.14 -20.18 -12.27
CA GLU A 103 1.01 -20.83 -13.28
C GLU A 103 2.13 -19.88 -13.74
N LEU A 104 1.86 -18.57 -13.82
CA LEU A 104 2.86 -17.54 -14.15
C LEU A 104 3.60 -17.04 -12.90
N CYS A 105 2.84 -16.70 -11.87
CA CYS A 105 3.37 -16.03 -10.68
C CYS A 105 4.05 -16.97 -9.68
N GLY A 106 3.65 -18.24 -9.65
CA GLY A 106 3.90 -19.16 -8.55
C GLY A 106 2.96 -18.91 -7.37
N LEU A 107 2.53 -20.00 -6.71
CA LEU A 107 1.56 -19.98 -5.60
C LEU A 107 1.98 -19.14 -4.38
N SER A 108 3.26 -18.83 -4.23
CA SER A 108 3.77 -18.02 -3.11
C SER A 108 3.75 -16.51 -3.39
N SER A 109 3.51 -16.09 -4.65
CA SER A 109 3.56 -14.69 -5.07
C SER A 109 2.16 -14.09 -5.14
N GLU A 110 1.54 -13.90 -3.97
CA GLU A 110 0.17 -13.38 -3.84
C GLU A 110 -0.02 -12.01 -4.51
N ASP A 111 0.96 -11.11 -4.39
CA ASP A 111 0.94 -9.77 -5.00
C ASP A 111 0.97 -9.87 -6.54
N CYS A 112 1.76 -10.78 -7.11
CA CYS A 112 1.79 -11.03 -8.55
C CYS A 112 0.46 -11.62 -9.05
N ILE A 113 -0.10 -12.60 -8.32
CA ILE A 113 -1.39 -13.21 -8.65
C ILE A 113 -2.48 -12.14 -8.66
N PHE A 114 -2.51 -11.29 -7.63
CA PHE A 114 -3.47 -10.20 -7.54
C PHE A 114 -3.31 -9.23 -8.72
N ASP A 115 -2.10 -8.73 -8.98
CA ASP A 115 -1.86 -7.78 -10.07
C ASP A 115 -2.20 -8.37 -11.43
N LEU A 116 -1.93 -9.67 -11.67
CA LEU A 116 -2.30 -10.34 -12.91
C LEU A 116 -3.82 -10.38 -13.10
N ILE A 117 -4.57 -10.80 -12.07
CA ILE A 117 -6.02 -10.90 -12.16
C ILE A 117 -6.66 -9.50 -12.25
N ALA A 118 -6.16 -8.53 -11.49
CA ALA A 118 -6.72 -7.19 -11.43
C ALA A 118 -6.45 -6.37 -12.70
N THR A 119 -5.30 -6.57 -13.36
CA THR A 119 -4.90 -5.79 -14.55
C THR A 119 -5.04 -6.54 -15.87
N GLY A 120 -5.03 -7.88 -15.85
CA GLY A 120 -4.90 -8.71 -17.03
C GLY A 120 -3.53 -8.60 -17.73
N ASN A 121 -2.51 -8.04 -17.07
CA ASN A 121 -1.21 -7.74 -17.66
C ASN A 121 -0.08 -8.56 -17.02
N GLU A 122 0.45 -9.52 -17.78
CA GLU A 122 1.54 -10.39 -17.35
C GLU A 122 2.84 -9.64 -17.04
N THR A 123 3.17 -8.59 -17.80
CA THR A 123 4.39 -7.80 -17.57
C THR A 123 4.33 -7.07 -16.24
N ILE A 124 3.19 -6.45 -15.90
CA ILE A 124 2.99 -5.79 -14.60
C ILE A 124 3.11 -6.81 -13.47
N ALA A 125 2.44 -7.95 -13.59
CA ALA A 125 2.47 -9.00 -12.57
C ALA A 125 3.90 -9.53 -12.32
N LEU A 126 4.64 -9.85 -13.38
CA LEU A 126 6.02 -10.33 -13.28
C LEU A 126 6.97 -9.27 -12.71
N ASN A 127 6.76 -8.00 -13.06
CA ASN A 127 7.50 -6.90 -12.45
C ASN A 127 7.23 -6.79 -10.94
N THR A 128 5.98 -6.94 -10.50
CA THR A 128 5.63 -6.99 -9.07
C THR A 128 6.32 -8.14 -8.36
N LYS A 129 6.38 -9.33 -8.97
CA LYS A 129 7.13 -10.46 -8.44
C LYS A 129 8.62 -10.13 -8.29
N PHE A 130 9.25 -9.64 -9.36
CA PHE A 130 10.67 -9.27 -9.37
C PHE A 130 11.00 -8.23 -8.29
N LEU A 131 10.23 -7.15 -8.20
CA LEU A 131 10.43 -6.10 -7.19
C LEU A 131 10.20 -6.61 -5.77
N THR A 132 9.36 -7.63 -5.59
CA THR A 132 9.13 -8.26 -4.28
C THR A 132 10.29 -9.15 -3.86
N GLU A 133 10.83 -9.94 -4.77
CA GLU A 133 12.02 -10.75 -4.53
C GLU A 133 13.24 -9.86 -4.25
N GLU A 134 13.44 -8.80 -5.03
CA GLU A 134 14.53 -7.83 -4.82
C GLU A 134 14.41 -7.13 -3.46
N HIS A 135 13.21 -6.67 -3.10
CA HIS A 135 12.95 -6.04 -1.81
C HIS A 135 13.20 -7.00 -0.64
N ASN A 136 12.75 -8.25 -0.74
CA ASN A 136 12.98 -9.26 0.29
C ASN A 136 14.48 -9.59 0.43
N PHE A 137 15.19 -9.73 -0.70
CA PHE A 137 16.64 -9.91 -0.70
C PHE A 137 17.37 -8.74 -0.04
N LYS A 138 16.95 -7.50 -0.32
CA LYS A 138 17.49 -6.31 0.36
C LYS A 138 17.23 -6.37 1.86
N ILE A 139 16.03 -6.74 2.31
CA ILE A 139 15.71 -6.88 3.73
C ILE A 139 16.60 -7.93 4.41
N GLU A 140 16.74 -9.12 3.82
CA GLU A 140 17.54 -10.21 4.39
C GLU A 140 19.01 -9.82 4.54
N ASN A 141 19.56 -9.12 3.55
CA ASN A 141 20.96 -8.66 3.61
C ASN A 141 21.18 -7.45 4.53
N LEU A 142 20.15 -6.64 4.79
CA LEU A 142 20.20 -5.56 5.77
C LEU A 142 20.24 -6.06 7.23
N VAL A 143 19.86 -7.32 7.48
CA VAL A 143 20.06 -7.97 8.79
C VAL A 143 21.54 -8.30 9.04
N HIS A 144 22.35 -8.46 7.99
CA HIS A 144 23.78 -8.77 8.09
C HIS A 144 24.71 -7.55 8.10
N PHE A 145 24.23 -6.36 7.72
CA PHE A 145 25.00 -5.10 7.76
C PHE A 145 24.40 -4.15 8.81
N GLN A 146 24.73 -4.34 10.08
CA GLN A 146 24.49 -3.33 11.12
C GLN A 146 25.84 -2.82 11.66
N PRO A 147 26.32 -1.66 11.20
CA PRO A 147 26.88 -0.67 12.10
C PRO A 147 25.84 0.44 12.28
N GLU A 148 25.29 0.48 13.50
CA GLU A 148 24.67 1.62 14.19
C GLU A 148 23.65 2.50 13.41
N ASN A 149 22.39 2.47 13.90
CA ASN A 149 21.35 3.51 13.76
C ASN A 149 20.25 3.38 12.68
N GLY A 150 19.94 2.19 12.13
CA GLY A 150 18.75 1.97 11.28
C GLY A 150 17.89 0.75 11.64
N GLN A 151 16.59 0.89 11.88
CA GLN A 151 15.52 -0.14 11.92
C GLN A 151 14.53 0.47 10.96
N LYS A 152 14.29 -0.24 9.89
CA LYS A 152 13.34 0.15 8.88
C LYS A 152 12.02 -0.53 9.25
N ALA A 153 10.92 0.22 9.27
CA ALA A 153 9.63 -0.44 9.20
C ALA A 153 9.47 -0.98 7.79
N ASN A 154 9.31 -2.29 7.70
CA ASN A 154 8.92 -2.93 6.47
C ASN A 154 7.40 -2.92 6.42
N PHE A 155 6.85 -1.96 5.67
CA PHE A 155 5.46 -2.04 5.26
C PHE A 155 5.40 -2.94 4.03
N SER A 156 5.04 -4.21 4.24
CA SER A 156 4.64 -5.07 3.13
C SER A 156 3.36 -4.49 2.54
N THR A 157 3.38 -4.26 1.23
CA THR A 157 2.26 -3.75 0.42
C THR A 157 1.00 -4.63 0.46
N ARG A 158 1.03 -5.77 1.17
CA ARG A 158 -0.09 -6.68 1.46
C ARG A 158 -1.37 -6.04 2.04
N ARG A 159 -1.40 -4.72 2.28
CA ARG A 159 -2.62 -3.98 2.70
C ARG A 159 -2.83 -2.63 1.99
N LEU A 160 -1.97 -2.26 1.03
CA LEU A 160 -2.03 -0.95 0.36
C LEU A 160 -2.43 -1.06 -1.11
N CYS A 161 -2.11 -2.19 -1.76
CA CYS A 161 -2.58 -2.47 -3.11
C CYS A 161 -4.09 -2.75 -3.15
N ASP A 162 -4.67 -3.32 -2.08
CA ASP A 162 -6.11 -3.65 -2.02
C ASP A 162 -7.04 -2.41 -1.96
N ILE A 163 -6.46 -1.21 -1.88
CA ILE A 163 -7.20 0.00 -1.49
C ILE A 163 -7.07 1.13 -2.51
N PHE A 164 -5.92 1.28 -3.17
CA PHE A 164 -5.64 2.46 -3.98
C PHE A 164 -5.31 2.08 -5.42
N GLY A 165 -6.35 1.80 -6.21
CA GLY A 165 -6.19 1.72 -7.65
C GLY A 165 -5.55 3.01 -8.18
N SER A 166 -4.37 2.87 -8.78
CA SER A 166 -3.68 3.83 -9.65
C SER A 166 -3.41 5.28 -9.18
N GLN A 167 -3.87 5.72 -8.00
CA GLN A 167 -3.68 7.09 -7.50
C GLN A 167 -3.30 7.05 -6.01
N ILE A 168 -2.03 6.79 -5.72
CA ILE A 168 -1.52 6.83 -4.34
C ILE A 168 -1.02 8.25 -4.05
N ASN A 169 -1.81 9.01 -3.27
CA ASN A 169 -1.35 10.23 -2.60
C ASN A 169 -0.69 9.84 -1.27
N ILE A 170 0.64 9.92 -1.22
CA ILE A 170 1.45 9.56 -0.04
C ILE A 170 1.54 10.74 0.94
N ILE A 171 1.05 10.46 2.15
CA ILE A 171 1.50 10.85 3.50
C ILE A 171 2.09 12.26 3.71
N HIS A 172 1.41 12.95 4.62
CA HIS A 172 1.82 14.14 5.35
C HIS A 172 2.94 13.82 6.35
N PHE A 173 4.14 14.36 6.12
CA PHE A 173 5.17 14.50 7.16
C PHE A 173 5.02 15.89 7.80
N LYS A 174 4.97 15.93 9.13
CA LYS A 174 5.24 17.16 9.88
C LYS A 174 6.70 17.16 10.31
#